data_AF-A0A9D8BKE6-F1
#
_entry.id   AF-A0A9D8BKE6-F1
#
_cell.length_a   1.000
_cell.length_b   1.000
_cell.length_c   1.000
_cell.angle_alpha   90.00
_cell.angle_beta   90.00
_cell.angle_gamma   90.00
#
_symmetry.space_group_name_H-M   'P 1'
#
loop_
_entity.id
_entity.type
_entity.pdbx_description
1 polymer ?
#
loop_
_entity_poly.entity_id
_entity_poly.type
_entity_poly.pdbx_seq_one_letter_code
_entity_poly.pdbx_strand_id
1 'polypeptide(L)'
;WFFYLYVIKGETISFFAMEEFLLEFMPAPAAWTIIITIFVMIAIELVFPHFAQGAIIGLAAKSHLKQEVKGGLVLALYNFLPIFIVHEVLILSGLSTIVTVISLMIRYGPEGTLLLLPIGMVIFLWVFSNIIKFLASFAEEGIVIHKLGPFESVGKSIKLIISHLGHVFFLFILLFVISLRILINILMIVLIPGIVLGVGLLLTQVLSPALSYSIGCVIGLALVAAASYFFAYLMVFKQTVWTITYLELSSLKDLDVIEE
;
A
#
# COMPACT_ATOMS: atom_id res chain seq x y z
N TRP A 1 21.73 -11.93 4.34
CA TRP A 1 22.54 -12.17 3.13
C TRP A 1 23.06 -10.87 2.52
N PHE A 2 22.19 -9.96 2.04
CA PHE A 2 22.59 -8.64 1.51
C PHE A 2 23.46 -7.81 2.48
N PHE A 3 23.16 -7.84 3.78
CA PHE A 3 23.96 -7.15 4.81
C PHE A 3 25.37 -7.75 4.96
N TYR A 4 25.52 -9.07 4.82
CA TYR A 4 26.80 -9.77 4.97
C TYR A 4 27.73 -9.50 3.79
N LEU A 5 27.22 -9.59 2.55
CA LEU A 5 27.99 -9.30 1.34
C LEU A 5 28.42 -7.83 1.25
N TYR A 6 27.55 -6.90 1.66
CA TYR A 6 27.83 -5.47 1.57
C TYR A 6 28.73 -4.96 2.69
N VAL A 7 28.48 -5.35 3.95
CA VAL A 7 29.22 -4.81 5.11
C VAL A 7 30.55 -5.52 5.34
N ILE A 8 30.67 -6.80 4.98
CA ILE A 8 31.88 -7.60 5.27
C ILE A 8 32.76 -7.82 4.03
N LYS A 9 32.18 -7.93 2.83
CA LYS A 9 32.94 -8.19 1.59
C LYS A 9 33.15 -6.96 0.69
N GLY A 10 32.37 -5.90 0.84
CA GLY A 10 32.55 -4.66 0.05
C GLY A 10 32.27 -4.81 -1.45
N GLU A 11 31.53 -5.83 -1.87
CA GLU A 11 31.18 -6.05 -3.28
C GLU A 11 29.92 -5.26 -3.69
N THR A 12 29.97 -4.63 -4.87
CA THR A 12 28.83 -3.94 -5.48
C THR A 12 27.88 -4.95 -6.11
N ILE A 13 26.82 -5.29 -5.38
CA ILE A 13 25.81 -6.26 -5.80
C ILE A 13 24.93 -5.64 -6.90
N SER A 14 25.10 -6.08 -8.15
CA SER A 14 24.26 -5.71 -9.32
C SER A 14 22.77 -5.97 -9.05
N PHE A 15 21.89 -5.20 -9.71
CA PHE A 15 20.43 -5.33 -9.55
C PHE A 15 19.93 -6.75 -9.89
N PHE A 16 20.61 -7.45 -10.80
CA PHE A 16 20.31 -8.82 -11.22
C PHE A 16 21.16 -9.91 -10.54
N ALA A 17 21.92 -9.56 -9.50
CA ALA A 17 22.81 -10.50 -8.83
C ALA A 17 22.03 -11.65 -8.14
N MET A 18 20.75 -11.45 -7.85
CA MET A 18 19.87 -12.51 -7.34
C MET A 18 19.56 -13.54 -8.43
N GLU A 19 19.27 -13.10 -9.64
CA GLU A 19 18.96 -13.93 -10.80
C GLU A 19 20.20 -14.70 -11.28
N GLU A 20 21.36 -14.02 -11.33
CA GLU A 20 22.66 -14.64 -11.64
C GLU A 20 23.00 -15.74 -10.61
N PHE A 21 22.82 -15.45 -9.31
CA PHE A 21 23.04 -16.42 -8.23
C PHE A 21 22.08 -17.62 -8.31
N LEU A 22 20.80 -17.39 -8.65
CA LEU A 22 19.81 -18.48 -8.78
C LEU A 22 20.14 -19.40 -9.97
N LEU A 23 20.67 -18.85 -11.07
CA LEU A 23 21.08 -19.62 -12.25
C LEU A 23 22.41 -20.37 -12.04
N GLU A 24 23.28 -19.89 -11.16
CA GLU A 24 24.57 -20.51 -10.84
C GLU A 24 24.42 -21.70 -9.88
N PHE A 25 23.51 -21.62 -8.90
CA PHE A 25 23.37 -22.64 -7.84
C PHE A 25 22.22 -23.64 -8.05
N MET A 26 21.35 -23.44 -9.04
CA MET A 26 20.22 -24.35 -9.30
C MET A 26 20.17 -24.84 -10.75
N PRO A 27 19.54 -26.01 -10.99
CA PRO A 27 19.23 -26.45 -12.34
C PRO A 27 18.41 -25.37 -13.06
N ALA A 28 18.82 -25.02 -14.29
CA ALA A 28 18.18 -23.98 -15.10
C ALA A 28 16.63 -23.98 -15.08
N PRO A 29 15.92 -25.12 -15.20
CA PRO A 29 14.45 -25.11 -15.14
C PRO A 29 13.90 -24.67 -13.78
N ALA A 30 14.51 -25.05 -12.65
CA ALA A 30 14.08 -24.64 -11.32
C ALA A 30 14.30 -23.13 -11.09
N ALA A 31 15.46 -22.61 -11.52
CA ALA A 31 15.76 -21.18 -11.45
C ALA A 31 14.74 -20.34 -12.25
N TRP A 32 14.44 -20.73 -13.49
CA TRP A 32 13.44 -20.04 -14.32
C TRP A 32 12.04 -20.09 -13.69
N THR A 33 11.62 -21.20 -13.10
CA THR A 33 10.31 -21.27 -12.43
C THR A 33 10.22 -20.30 -11.24
N ILE A 34 11.29 -20.18 -10.45
CA ILE A 34 11.34 -19.25 -9.32
C ILE A 34 11.32 -17.80 -9.80
N ILE A 35 12.12 -17.46 -10.81
CA ILE A 35 12.16 -16.11 -11.39
C ILE A 35 10.77 -15.73 -11.92
N ILE A 36 10.15 -16.59 -12.73
CA ILE A 36 8.81 -16.35 -13.27
C ILE A 36 7.79 -16.18 -12.14
N THR A 37 7.88 -17.00 -11.10
CA THR A 37 6.96 -16.91 -9.95
C THR A 37 7.10 -15.57 -9.23
N ILE A 38 8.32 -15.09 -9.00
CA ILE A 38 8.58 -13.78 -8.40
C ILE A 38 7.98 -12.66 -9.26
N PHE A 39 8.22 -12.67 -10.56
CA PHE A 39 7.66 -11.67 -11.47
C PHE A 39 6.13 -11.69 -11.50
N VAL A 40 5.52 -12.88 -11.51
CA VAL A 40 4.05 -13.02 -11.44
C VAL A 40 3.51 -12.48 -10.11
N MET A 41 4.17 -12.78 -8.99
CA MET A 41 3.76 -12.25 -7.68
C MET A 41 3.85 -10.73 -7.62
N ILE A 42 4.93 -10.12 -8.15
CA ILE A 42 5.07 -8.66 -8.24
C ILE A 42 3.96 -8.08 -9.13
N ALA A 43 3.65 -8.70 -10.26
CA ALA A 43 2.58 -8.24 -11.14
C ALA A 43 1.20 -8.29 -10.45
N ILE A 44 0.92 -9.36 -9.69
CA ILE A 44 -0.31 -9.46 -8.89
C ILE A 44 -0.33 -8.38 -7.81
N GLU A 45 0.76 -8.18 -7.09
CA GLU A 45 0.86 -7.16 -6.05
C GLU A 45 0.69 -5.73 -6.60
N LEU A 46 1.12 -5.48 -7.84
CA LEU A 46 0.96 -4.18 -8.46
C LEU A 46 -0.48 -3.93 -8.96
N VAL A 47 -1.13 -4.94 -9.54
CA VAL A 47 -2.45 -4.75 -10.16
C VAL A 47 -3.60 -4.91 -9.17
N PHE A 48 -3.53 -5.91 -8.30
CA PHE A 48 -4.66 -6.35 -7.49
C PHE A 48 -5.11 -5.34 -6.42
N PRO A 49 -4.21 -4.63 -5.73
CA PRO A 49 -4.59 -3.60 -4.76
C PRO A 49 -5.36 -2.44 -5.40
N HIS A 50 -4.91 -1.93 -6.56
CA HIS A 50 -5.60 -0.84 -7.26
C HIS A 50 -6.95 -1.28 -7.82
N PHE A 51 -7.05 -2.53 -8.28
CA PHE A 51 -8.31 -3.13 -8.68
C PHE A 51 -9.30 -3.22 -7.50
N ALA A 52 -8.84 -3.70 -6.34
CA ALA A 52 -9.65 -3.78 -5.14
C ALA A 52 -10.10 -2.40 -4.64
N GLN A 53 -9.22 -1.39 -4.67
CA GLN A 53 -9.56 -0.01 -4.30
C GLN A 53 -10.68 0.55 -5.18
N GLY A 54 -10.59 0.41 -6.51
CA GLY A 54 -11.64 0.86 -7.43
C GLY A 54 -12.99 0.17 -7.19
N ALA A 55 -12.98 -1.12 -6.84
CA ALA A 55 -14.19 -1.85 -6.45
C ALA A 55 -14.81 -1.28 -5.16
N ILE A 56 -13.99 -1.10 -4.12
CA ILE A 56 -14.44 -0.68 -2.79
C ILE A 56 -15.04 0.73 -2.85
N ILE A 57 -14.37 1.68 -3.50
CA ILE A 57 -14.87 3.06 -3.64
C ILE A 57 -16.20 3.07 -4.40
N GLY A 58 -16.29 2.33 -5.52
CA GLY A 58 -17.50 2.29 -6.35
C GLY A 58 -18.69 1.64 -5.64
N LEU A 59 -18.46 0.58 -4.85
CA LEU A 59 -19.50 -0.07 -4.06
C LEU A 59 -19.91 0.77 -2.85
N ALA A 60 -18.96 1.44 -2.17
CA ALA A 60 -19.23 2.34 -1.07
C ALA A 60 -20.09 3.54 -1.51
N ALA A 61 -19.78 4.14 -2.65
CA ALA A 61 -20.58 5.24 -3.22
C ALA A 61 -22.01 4.79 -3.56
N LYS A 62 -22.18 3.62 -4.20
CA LYS A 62 -23.51 3.06 -4.48
C LYS A 62 -24.31 2.76 -3.22
N SER A 63 -23.65 2.22 -2.19
CA SER A 63 -24.28 1.94 -0.90
C SER A 63 -24.76 3.23 -0.21
N HIS A 64 -23.98 4.31 -0.27
CA HIS A 64 -24.37 5.61 0.28
C HIS A 64 -25.55 6.23 -0.48
N LEU A 65 -25.56 6.09 -1.80
CA LEU A 65 -26.65 6.56 -2.67
C LEU A 65 -27.89 5.65 -2.67
N LYS A 66 -27.94 4.62 -1.80
CA LYS A 66 -29.02 3.63 -1.67
C LYS A 66 -29.34 2.87 -2.97
N GLN A 67 -28.35 2.68 -3.83
CA GLN A 67 -28.48 1.92 -5.08
C GLN A 67 -28.09 0.45 -4.88
N GLU A 68 -28.47 -0.42 -5.81
CA GLU A 68 -28.06 -1.83 -5.76
C GLU A 68 -26.53 -1.98 -5.80
N VAL A 69 -25.99 -2.63 -4.78
CA VAL A 69 -24.55 -2.92 -4.61
C VAL A 69 -24.14 -4.06 -5.55
N LYS A 70 -24.23 -3.82 -6.87
CA LYS A 70 -23.88 -4.77 -7.93
C LYS A 70 -22.83 -4.18 -8.88
N GLY A 71 -22.01 -5.05 -9.45
CA GLY A 71 -21.04 -4.70 -10.50
C GLY A 71 -19.67 -4.20 -10.03
N GLY A 72 -19.23 -4.60 -8.83
CA GLY A 72 -17.93 -4.19 -8.28
C GLY A 72 -16.74 -4.51 -9.19
N LEU A 73 -16.78 -5.65 -9.89
CA LEU A 73 -15.72 -6.08 -10.83
C LEU A 73 -15.65 -5.15 -12.06
N VAL A 74 -16.80 -4.73 -12.59
CA VAL A 74 -16.87 -3.80 -13.73
C VAL A 74 -16.34 -2.43 -13.31
N LEU A 75 -16.75 -1.93 -12.14
CA LEU A 75 -16.27 -0.67 -11.58
C LEU A 75 -14.75 -0.68 -11.33
N ALA A 76 -14.22 -1.80 -10.85
CA ALA A 76 -12.78 -1.99 -10.69
C ALA A 76 -12.05 -1.94 -12.02
N LEU A 77 -12.56 -2.63 -13.04
CA LEU A 77 -11.89 -2.77 -14.34
C LEU A 77 -11.87 -1.47 -15.14
N TYR A 78 -12.84 -0.57 -14.95
CA TYR A 78 -12.82 0.75 -15.59
C TYR A 78 -11.94 1.77 -14.84
N ASN A 79 -11.78 1.61 -13.52
CA ASN A 79 -11.13 2.63 -12.69
C ASN A 79 -9.71 2.27 -12.25
N PHE A 80 -9.27 1.02 -12.37
CA PHE A 80 -7.94 0.60 -11.89
C PHE A 80 -6.80 1.40 -12.57
N LEU A 81 -6.89 1.64 -13.89
CA LEU A 81 -5.81 2.28 -14.64
C LEU A 81 -5.69 3.77 -14.29
N PRO A 82 -6.77 4.56 -14.23
CA PRO A 82 -6.71 5.92 -13.69
C PRO A 82 -6.20 6.00 -12.24
N ILE A 83 -6.63 5.08 -11.36
CA ILE A 83 -6.14 5.01 -9.97
C ILE A 83 -4.63 4.72 -9.94
N PHE A 84 -4.18 3.76 -10.74
CA PHE A 84 -2.76 3.43 -10.87
C PHE A 84 -1.93 4.63 -11.32
N ILE A 85 -2.41 5.41 -12.31
CA ILE A 85 -1.71 6.62 -12.78
C ILE A 85 -1.56 7.64 -11.65
N VAL A 86 -2.60 7.90 -10.86
CA VAL A 86 -2.50 8.83 -9.72
C VAL A 86 -1.53 8.31 -8.66
N HIS A 87 -1.57 7.01 -8.38
CA HIS A 87 -0.66 6.38 -7.43
C HIS A 87 0.81 6.50 -7.86
N GLU A 88 1.10 6.22 -9.13
CA GLU A 88 2.45 6.30 -9.71
C GLU A 88 2.99 7.72 -9.76
N VAL A 89 2.15 8.71 -10.12
CA VAL A 89 2.55 10.13 -10.07
C VAL A 89 2.96 10.55 -8.64
N LEU A 90 2.42 9.87 -7.63
CA LEU A 90 2.71 10.10 -6.22
C LEU A 90 3.65 9.05 -5.61
N ILE A 91 4.36 8.25 -6.41
CA ILE A 91 5.24 7.16 -5.92
C ILE A 91 6.38 7.70 -5.04
N LEU A 92 6.83 8.92 -5.32
CA LEU A 92 7.86 9.63 -4.54
C LEU A 92 7.40 10.04 -3.14
N SER A 93 6.12 9.92 -2.82
CA SER A 93 5.61 10.13 -1.45
C SER A 93 5.90 8.93 -0.53
N GLY A 94 6.20 7.76 -1.09
CA GLY A 94 6.40 6.52 -0.35
C GLY A 94 7.71 6.49 0.44
N LEU A 95 7.63 6.15 1.73
CA LEU A 95 8.84 5.97 2.57
C LEU A 95 9.70 4.80 2.10
N SER A 96 9.10 3.72 1.58
CA SER A 96 9.86 2.61 0.99
C SER A 96 10.64 3.04 -0.25
N THR A 97 9.99 3.81 -1.13
CA THR A 97 10.59 4.34 -2.37
C THR A 97 11.76 5.26 -2.05
N ILE A 98 11.60 6.22 -1.12
CA ILE A 98 12.69 7.15 -0.78
C ILE A 98 13.88 6.41 -0.14
N VAL A 99 13.62 5.45 0.75
CA VAL A 99 14.68 4.63 1.36
C VAL A 99 15.42 3.84 0.30
N THR A 100 14.71 3.25 -0.67
CA THR A 100 15.31 2.49 -1.76
C THR A 100 16.14 3.40 -2.67
N VAL A 101 15.61 4.55 -3.08
CA VAL A 101 16.32 5.52 -3.92
C VAL A 101 17.56 6.05 -3.21
N ILE A 102 17.45 6.46 -1.95
CA ILE A 102 18.60 6.92 -1.15
C ILE A 102 19.63 5.78 -0.99
N SER A 103 19.18 4.55 -0.73
CA SER A 103 20.07 3.40 -0.62
C SER A 103 20.83 3.12 -1.91
N LEU A 104 20.16 3.19 -3.06
CA LEU A 104 20.79 3.05 -4.38
C LEU A 104 21.77 4.19 -4.65
N MET A 105 21.42 5.42 -4.29
CA MET A 105 22.30 6.57 -4.46
C MET A 105 23.56 6.48 -3.60
N ILE A 106 23.45 6.00 -2.35
CA ILE A 106 24.61 5.74 -1.50
C ILE A 106 25.47 4.62 -2.07
N ARG A 107 24.85 3.61 -2.70
CA ARG A 107 25.55 2.43 -3.24
C ARG A 107 26.24 2.67 -4.59
N TYR A 108 25.62 3.46 -5.46
CA TYR A 108 26.05 3.64 -6.85
C TYR A 108 26.43 5.08 -7.20
N GLY A 109 26.27 6.01 -6.26
CA GLY A 109 26.58 7.41 -6.46
C GLY A 109 28.09 7.72 -6.42
N PRO A 110 28.48 8.89 -6.94
CA PRO A 110 29.88 9.34 -6.88
C PRO A 110 30.35 9.53 -5.44
N GLU A 111 31.55 9.06 -5.10
CA GLU A 111 32.11 9.22 -3.75
C GLU A 111 32.30 10.70 -3.36
N GLY A 112 31.90 11.06 -2.13
CA GLY A 112 32.20 12.36 -1.52
C GLY A 112 31.01 13.32 -1.33
N THR A 113 31.32 14.60 -1.08
CA THR A 113 30.38 15.69 -0.73
C THR A 113 29.34 15.98 -1.82
N LEU A 114 29.60 15.55 -3.06
CA LEU A 114 28.69 15.66 -4.21
C LEU A 114 27.45 14.76 -4.09
N LEU A 115 27.49 13.73 -3.24
CA LEU A 115 26.37 12.81 -3.01
C LEU A 115 25.31 13.42 -2.06
N LEU A 116 25.67 14.43 -1.26
CA LEU A 116 24.76 15.10 -0.32
C LEU A 116 23.72 15.97 -1.05
N LEU A 117 24.11 16.63 -2.14
CA LEU A 117 23.22 17.50 -2.93
C LEU A 117 22.05 16.74 -3.55
N PRO A 118 22.25 15.61 -4.28
CA PRO A 118 21.14 14.89 -4.87
C PRO A 118 20.30 14.14 -3.82
N ILE A 119 20.86 13.70 -2.68
CA ILE A 119 20.06 13.19 -1.55
C ILE A 119 19.15 14.30 -1.01
N GLY A 120 19.69 15.51 -0.81
CA GLY A 120 18.91 16.66 -0.37
C GLY A 120 17.76 16.99 -1.33
N MET A 121 18.00 16.91 -2.64
CA MET A 121 16.98 17.10 -3.67
C MET A 121 15.88 16.01 -3.60
N VAL A 122 16.25 14.75 -3.40
CA VAL A 122 15.28 13.65 -3.25
C VAL A 122 14.42 13.83 -2.00
N ILE A 123 15.01 14.25 -0.88
CA ILE A 123 14.27 14.55 0.35
C ILE A 123 13.31 15.72 0.12
N PHE A 124 13.75 16.78 -0.54
CA PHE A 124 12.90 17.92 -0.88
C PHE A 124 11.71 17.49 -1.76
N LEU A 125 11.96 16.70 -2.81
CA LEU A 125 10.91 16.15 -3.67
C LEU A 125 9.97 15.22 -2.91
N TRP A 126 10.46 14.44 -1.95
CA TRP A 126 9.64 13.60 -1.09
C TRP A 126 8.70 14.44 -0.21
N VAL A 127 9.21 15.50 0.43
CA VAL A 127 8.37 16.41 1.24
C VAL A 127 7.31 17.05 0.34
N PHE A 128 7.71 17.57 -0.82
CA PHE A 128 6.80 18.19 -1.77
C PHE A 128 5.73 17.21 -2.27
N SER A 129 6.12 15.98 -2.60
CA SER A 129 5.21 14.91 -3.01
C SER A 129 4.22 14.53 -1.90
N ASN A 130 4.63 14.55 -0.63
CA ASN A 130 3.73 14.32 0.50
C ASN A 130 2.68 15.43 0.66
N ILE A 131 3.06 16.69 0.43
CA ILE A 131 2.11 17.81 0.42
C ILE A 131 1.09 17.62 -0.71
N ILE A 132 1.55 17.31 -1.93
CA ILE A 132 0.65 17.06 -3.05
C ILE A 132 -0.25 15.86 -2.76
N LYS A 133 0.28 14.75 -2.23
CA LYS A 133 -0.51 13.58 -1.87
C LYS A 133 -1.60 13.91 -0.86
N PHE A 134 -1.30 14.74 0.14
CA PHE A 134 -2.28 15.22 1.09
C PHE A 134 -3.40 16.01 0.40
N LEU A 135 -3.05 16.94 -0.50
CA LEU A 135 -4.04 17.73 -1.24
C LEU A 135 -4.79 16.91 -2.32
N ALA A 136 -4.18 15.86 -2.82
CA ALA A 136 -4.74 14.90 -3.77
C ALA A 136 -5.41 13.71 -3.07
N SER A 137 -5.62 13.78 -1.75
CA SER A 137 -6.08 12.61 -0.98
C SER A 137 -7.49 12.14 -1.37
N PHE A 138 -8.30 12.95 -2.06
CA PHE A 138 -9.61 12.58 -2.60
C PHE A 138 -9.63 12.33 -4.12
N ALA A 139 -8.45 12.28 -4.77
CA ALA A 139 -8.37 12.10 -6.20
C ALA A 139 -8.88 10.72 -6.65
N GLU A 140 -8.65 9.67 -5.85
CA GLU A 140 -9.14 8.32 -6.14
C GLU A 140 -10.67 8.26 -6.14
N GLU A 141 -11.32 8.96 -5.20
CA GLU A 141 -12.78 9.08 -5.11
C GLU A 141 -13.36 9.88 -6.29
N GLY A 142 -12.69 10.98 -6.67
CA GLY A 142 -13.10 11.80 -7.81
C GLY A 142 -13.07 11.04 -9.15
N ILE A 143 -12.08 10.17 -9.34
CA ILE A 143 -11.98 9.29 -10.51
C ILE A 143 -13.16 8.32 -10.55
N VAL A 144 -13.43 7.62 -9.45
CA VAL A 144 -14.41 6.52 -9.44
C VAL A 144 -15.85 7.03 -9.49
N ILE A 145 -16.14 8.14 -8.80
CA ILE A 145 -17.51 8.64 -8.61
C ILE A 145 -17.92 9.56 -9.76
N HIS A 146 -17.04 10.48 -10.17
CA HIS A 146 -17.35 11.46 -11.20
C HIS A 146 -16.75 11.13 -12.58
N LYS A 147 -16.03 10.00 -12.71
CA LYS A 147 -15.38 9.57 -13.96
C LYS A 147 -14.45 10.64 -14.56
N LEU A 148 -13.82 11.43 -13.71
CA LEU A 148 -12.91 12.50 -14.10
C LEU A 148 -11.55 11.91 -14.50
N GLY A 149 -10.83 12.60 -15.38
CA GLY A 149 -9.47 12.21 -15.77
C GLY A 149 -8.49 12.28 -14.58
N PRO A 150 -7.35 11.55 -14.58
CA PRO A 150 -6.42 11.50 -13.45
C PRO A 150 -5.98 12.88 -12.94
N PHE A 151 -5.62 13.79 -13.86
CA PHE A 151 -5.17 15.14 -13.53
C PHE A 151 -6.30 16.08 -13.10
N GLU A 152 -7.50 15.92 -13.67
CA GLU A 152 -8.68 16.71 -13.31
C GLU A 152 -9.18 16.35 -11.91
N SER A 153 -9.17 15.06 -11.57
CA SER A 153 -9.50 14.56 -10.24
C SER A 153 -8.56 15.09 -9.17
N VAL A 154 -7.27 15.19 -9.47
CA VAL A 154 -6.29 15.81 -8.57
C VAL A 154 -6.60 17.28 -8.37
N GLY A 155 -6.86 18.05 -9.44
CA GLY A 155 -7.23 19.46 -9.34
C GLY A 155 -8.50 19.68 -8.51
N LYS A 156 -9.53 18.88 -8.74
CA LYS A 156 -10.79 18.95 -7.99
C LYS A 156 -10.60 18.56 -6.51
N SER A 157 -9.77 17.55 -6.22
CA SER A 157 -9.40 17.18 -4.85
C SER A 157 -8.69 18.32 -4.12
N ILE A 158 -7.71 18.97 -4.77
CA ILE A 158 -6.98 20.10 -4.18
C ILE A 158 -7.95 21.23 -3.84
N LYS A 159 -8.84 21.58 -4.78
CA LYS A 159 -9.86 22.61 -4.56
C LYS A 159 -10.75 22.27 -3.37
N LEU A 160 -11.28 21.04 -3.33
CA LEU A 160 -12.16 20.58 -2.26
C LEU A 160 -11.50 20.67 -0.87
N ILE A 161 -10.23 20.24 -0.76
CA ILE A 161 -9.49 20.27 0.51
C ILE A 161 -9.20 21.70 0.95
N ILE A 162 -8.84 22.59 0.03
CA ILE A 162 -8.58 24.00 0.36
C ILE A 162 -9.88 24.69 0.82
N SER A 163 -11.00 24.44 0.13
CA SER A 163 -12.30 25.04 0.47
C SER A 163 -12.85 24.54 1.81
N HIS A 164 -12.55 23.30 2.21
CA HIS A 164 -13.11 22.69 3.43
C HIS A 164 -12.04 22.21 4.42
N LEU A 165 -10.93 22.96 4.54
CA LEU A 165 -9.75 22.56 5.31
C LEU A 165 -10.08 22.18 6.77
N GLY A 166 -10.96 22.94 7.44
CA GLY A 166 -11.34 22.68 8.83
C GLY A 166 -12.08 21.35 9.02
N HIS A 167 -13.04 21.03 8.14
CA HIS A 167 -13.76 19.75 8.19
C HIS A 167 -12.86 18.58 7.81
N VAL A 168 -12.01 18.75 6.80
CA VAL A 168 -11.04 17.72 6.39
C VAL A 168 -10.06 17.42 7.52
N PHE A 169 -9.54 18.44 8.22
CA PHE A 169 -8.67 18.23 9.39
C PHE A 169 -9.36 17.50 10.53
N PHE A 170 -10.60 17.86 10.86
CA PHE A 170 -11.38 17.15 11.87
C PHE A 170 -11.55 15.66 11.52
N LEU A 171 -11.85 15.38 10.26
CA LEU A 171 -12.01 14.02 9.76
C LEU A 171 -10.69 13.24 9.75
N PHE A 172 -9.58 13.90 9.41
CA PHE A 172 -8.23 13.33 9.56
C PHE A 172 -7.94 12.94 11.01
N ILE A 173 -8.29 13.79 11.98
CA ILE A 173 -8.12 13.48 13.41
C ILE A 173 -9.01 12.30 13.81
N LEU A 174 -10.27 12.27 13.37
CA LEU A 174 -11.20 11.18 13.66
C LEU A 174 -10.69 9.84 13.09
N LEU A 175 -10.29 9.84 11.82
CA LEU A 175 -9.70 8.69 11.15
C LEU A 175 -8.38 8.27 11.78
N PHE A 176 -7.58 9.24 12.26
CA PHE A 176 -6.35 8.97 12.98
C PHE A 176 -6.63 8.26 14.31
N VAL A 177 -7.61 8.71 15.09
CA VAL A 177 -8.02 8.04 16.34
C VAL A 177 -8.52 6.63 16.08
N ILE A 178 -9.34 6.44 15.04
CA ILE A 178 -9.81 5.11 14.64
C ILE A 178 -8.63 4.24 14.19
N SER A 179 -7.70 4.79 13.40
CA SER A 179 -6.49 4.08 12.93
C SER A 179 -5.56 3.71 14.09
N LEU A 180 -5.43 4.57 15.10
CA LEU A 180 -4.64 4.30 16.30
C LEU A 180 -5.25 3.14 17.10
N ARG A 181 -6.58 3.12 17.25
CA ARG A 181 -7.29 2.00 17.88
C ARG A 181 -7.08 0.70 17.11
N ILE A 182 -7.14 0.78 15.79
CA ILE A 182 -6.88 -0.35 14.88
C ILE A 182 -5.42 -0.84 15.04
N LEU A 183 -4.46 0.06 15.12
CA LEU A 183 -3.04 -0.26 15.31
C LEU A 183 -2.81 -1.03 16.62
N ILE A 184 -3.46 -0.62 17.72
CA ILE A 184 -3.40 -1.35 18.99
C ILE A 184 -3.96 -2.77 18.84
N ASN A 185 -5.06 -2.94 18.09
CA ASN A 185 -5.64 -4.25 17.80
C ASN A 185 -4.75 -5.09 16.87
N ILE A 186 -4.03 -4.47 15.93
CA ILE A 186 -3.07 -5.15 15.05
C ILE A 186 -1.81 -5.56 15.83
N LEU A 187 -1.39 -4.80 16.83
CA LEU A 187 -0.29 -5.21 17.71
C LEU A 187 -0.62 -6.52 18.44
N MET A 188 -1.90 -6.76 18.75
CA MET A 188 -2.37 -8.06 19.26
C MET A 188 -2.30 -9.18 18.20
N ILE A 189 -2.35 -8.85 16.90
CA ILE A 189 -2.16 -9.79 15.79
C ILE A 189 -0.67 -10.10 15.58
N VAL A 190 0.26 -9.21 15.94
CA VAL A 190 1.71 -9.49 15.92
C VAL A 190 2.09 -10.61 16.91
N LEU A 191 1.25 -10.90 17.90
CA LEU A 191 1.38 -12.08 18.75
C LEU A 191 1.07 -13.41 18.02
N ILE A 192 0.40 -13.39 16.85
CA ILE A 192 0.02 -14.60 16.12
C ILE A 192 1.24 -15.44 15.71
N PRO A 193 2.29 -14.90 15.05
CA PRO A 193 3.53 -15.64 14.81
C PRO A 193 4.13 -16.21 16.10
N GLY A 194 4.06 -15.45 17.20
CA GLY A 194 4.52 -15.91 18.52
C GLY A 194 3.71 -17.09 19.05
N ILE A 195 2.38 -17.09 18.86
CA ILE A 195 1.50 -18.20 19.22
C ILE A 195 1.79 -19.42 18.34
N VAL A 196 1.96 -19.22 17.03
CA VAL A 196 2.23 -20.32 16.08
C VAL A 196 3.58 -20.98 16.39
N LEU A 197 4.64 -20.19 16.58
CA LEU A 197 5.96 -20.68 16.96
C LEU A 197 5.96 -21.30 18.36
N GLY A 198 5.28 -20.67 19.32
CA GLY A 198 5.17 -21.15 20.70
C GLY A 198 4.43 -22.48 20.79
N VAL A 199 3.26 -22.59 20.15
CA VAL A 199 2.47 -23.83 20.10
C VAL A 199 3.24 -24.93 19.35
N GLY A 200 3.84 -24.60 18.20
CA GLY A 200 4.63 -25.54 17.43
C GLY A 200 5.84 -26.09 18.18
N LEU A 201 6.55 -25.27 18.96
CA LEU A 201 7.72 -25.71 19.74
C LEU A 201 7.32 -26.39 21.07
N LEU A 202 6.30 -25.90 21.77
CA LEU A 202 5.84 -26.53 23.02
C LEU A 202 5.23 -27.91 22.77
N LEU A 203 4.47 -28.10 21.69
CA LEU A 203 3.92 -29.41 21.33
C LEU A 203 5.01 -30.43 20.96
N THR A 204 6.20 -30.01 20.49
CA THR A 204 7.31 -30.95 20.24
C THR A 204 7.89 -31.57 21.51
N GLN A 205 7.61 -31.01 22.70
CA GLN A 205 8.04 -31.59 23.97
C GLN A 205 7.17 -32.79 24.38
N VAL A 206 5.97 -32.91 23.80
CA VAL A 206 4.97 -33.93 24.17
C VAL A 206 4.65 -34.88 23.02
N LEU A 207 4.70 -34.40 21.77
CA LEU A 207 4.36 -35.13 20.55
C LEU A 207 5.58 -35.28 19.63
N SER A 208 5.50 -36.24 18.70
CA SER A 208 6.52 -36.37 17.65
C SER A 208 6.63 -35.07 16.81
N PRO A 209 7.84 -34.70 16.34
CA PRO A 209 8.05 -33.45 15.60
C PRO A 209 7.15 -33.29 14.36
N ALA A 210 6.90 -34.38 13.63
CA ALA A 210 6.06 -34.36 12.44
C ALA A 210 4.59 -33.99 12.77
N LEU A 211 4.03 -34.54 13.85
CA LEU A 211 2.67 -34.22 14.30
C LEU A 211 2.59 -32.77 14.83
N SER A 212 3.60 -32.34 15.60
CA SER A 212 3.64 -30.99 16.16
C SER A 212 3.67 -29.90 15.08
N TYR A 213 4.56 -30.03 14.08
CA TYR A 213 4.65 -29.06 12.99
C TYR A 213 3.42 -29.07 12.09
N SER A 214 2.79 -30.23 11.89
CA SER A 214 1.54 -30.32 11.12
C SER A 214 0.40 -29.55 11.81
N ILE A 215 0.24 -29.74 13.12
CA ILE A 215 -0.77 -29.01 13.93
C ILE A 215 -0.46 -27.51 13.96
N GLY A 216 0.80 -27.15 14.19
CA GLY A 216 1.24 -25.75 14.18
C GLY A 216 1.00 -25.06 12.82
N CYS A 217 1.22 -25.77 11.72
CA CYS A 217 0.97 -25.27 10.37
C CYS A 217 -0.53 -25.03 10.11
N VAL A 218 -1.40 -25.97 10.52
CA VAL A 218 -2.86 -25.81 10.38
C VAL A 218 -3.37 -24.63 11.21
N ILE A 219 -2.92 -24.51 12.47
CA ILE A 219 -3.27 -23.37 13.34
C ILE A 219 -2.75 -22.06 12.73
N GLY A 220 -1.51 -22.06 12.23
CA GLY A 220 -0.93 -20.90 11.56
C GLY A 220 -1.71 -20.45 10.34
N LEU A 221 -2.10 -21.37 9.47
CA LEU A 221 -2.94 -21.06 8.31
C LEU A 221 -4.29 -20.47 8.71
N ALA A 222 -4.95 -21.05 9.72
CA ALA A 222 -6.23 -20.54 10.23
C ALA A 222 -6.08 -19.11 10.79
N LEU A 223 -5.03 -18.85 11.56
CA LEU A 223 -4.77 -17.53 12.12
C LEU A 223 -4.39 -16.49 11.07
N VAL A 224 -3.62 -16.87 10.05
CA VAL A 224 -3.29 -16.00 8.90
C VAL A 224 -4.56 -15.65 8.11
N ALA A 225 -5.43 -16.63 7.86
CA ALA A 225 -6.71 -16.38 7.19
C ALA A 225 -7.60 -15.42 8.00
N ALA A 226 -7.70 -15.62 9.32
CA ALA A 226 -8.44 -14.73 10.21
C ALA A 226 -7.85 -13.31 10.22
N ALA A 227 -6.52 -13.18 10.30
CA ALA A 227 -5.83 -11.91 10.25
C ALA A 227 -6.07 -11.19 8.92
N SER A 228 -5.95 -11.90 7.80
CA SER A 228 -6.21 -11.36 6.45
C SER A 228 -7.63 -10.81 6.32
N TYR A 229 -8.63 -11.54 6.80
CA TYR A 229 -10.01 -11.06 6.81
C TYR A 229 -10.19 -9.78 7.64
N PHE A 230 -9.56 -9.72 8.81
CA PHE A 230 -9.60 -8.54 9.66
C PHE A 230 -8.95 -7.33 8.99
N PHE A 231 -7.76 -7.49 8.38
CA PHE A 231 -7.11 -6.42 7.62
C PHE A 231 -7.97 -5.94 6.44
N ALA A 232 -8.60 -6.85 5.72
CA ALA A 232 -9.50 -6.51 4.63
C ALA A 232 -10.69 -5.68 5.12
N TYR A 233 -11.32 -6.08 6.24
CA TYR A 233 -12.42 -5.33 6.86
C TYR A 233 -12.00 -3.90 7.22
N LEU A 234 -10.82 -3.74 7.82
CA LEU A 234 -10.28 -2.43 8.19
C LEU A 234 -10.02 -1.54 6.98
N MET A 235 -9.48 -2.11 5.91
CA MET A 235 -9.23 -1.40 4.66
C MET A 235 -10.53 -0.92 4.03
N VAL A 236 -11.55 -1.80 3.96
CA VAL A 236 -12.89 -1.45 3.45
C VAL A 236 -13.54 -0.36 4.31
N PHE A 237 -13.45 -0.47 5.63
CA PHE A 237 -13.99 0.54 6.55
C PHE A 237 -13.34 1.91 6.33
N LYS A 238 -12.00 1.97 6.33
CA LYS A 238 -11.24 3.21 6.10
C LYS A 238 -11.64 3.84 4.76
N GLN A 239 -11.64 3.05 3.68
CA GLN A 239 -11.97 3.56 2.34
C GLN A 239 -13.42 4.05 2.26
N THR A 240 -14.35 3.35 2.92
CA THR A 240 -15.77 3.72 2.94
C THR A 240 -16.00 5.05 3.66
N VAL A 241 -15.38 5.25 4.83
CA VAL A 241 -15.45 6.52 5.56
C VAL A 241 -14.92 7.66 4.69
N TRP A 242 -13.80 7.43 4.00
CA TRP A 242 -13.20 8.40 3.09
C TRP A 242 -14.09 8.72 1.87
N THR A 243 -14.71 7.70 1.29
CA THR A 243 -15.64 7.82 0.17
C THR A 243 -16.90 8.61 0.56
N ILE A 244 -17.48 8.33 1.72
CA ILE A 244 -18.66 9.05 2.23
C ILE A 244 -18.29 10.50 2.51
N THR A 245 -17.14 10.73 3.13
CA THR A 245 -16.62 12.08 3.39
C THR A 245 -16.49 12.88 2.10
N TYR A 246 -15.92 12.27 1.06
CA TYR A 246 -15.81 12.91 -0.24
C TYR A 246 -17.18 13.31 -0.79
N LEU A 247 -18.16 12.40 -0.74
CA LEU A 247 -19.53 12.67 -1.19
C LEU A 247 -20.17 13.82 -0.41
N GLU A 248 -20.03 13.83 0.90
CA GLU A 248 -20.61 14.85 1.78
C GLU A 248 -19.95 16.22 1.53
N LEU A 249 -18.62 16.28 1.45
CA LEU A 249 -17.88 17.50 1.11
C LEU A 249 -18.16 18.00 -0.31
N SER A 250 -18.29 17.09 -1.28
CA SER A 250 -18.63 17.44 -2.67
C SER A 250 -20.07 17.93 -2.83
N SER A 251 -20.94 17.59 -1.87
CA SER A 251 -22.33 18.06 -1.83
C SER A 251 -22.47 19.43 -1.16
N LEU A 252 -21.48 19.85 -0.37
CA LEU A 252 -21.41 21.20 0.17
C LEU A 252 -21.04 22.16 -0.96
N LYS A 253 -21.73 23.31 -1.00
CA LYS A 253 -21.55 24.33 -2.05
C LYS A 253 -20.09 24.79 -2.05
N ASP A 254 -19.42 24.66 -3.20
CA ASP A 254 -18.08 25.22 -3.38
C ASP A 254 -18.13 26.73 -3.08
N LEU A 255 -17.21 27.21 -2.24
CA LEU A 255 -17.09 28.63 -1.85
C LEU A 255 -16.88 29.60 -3.03
N ASP A 256 -16.65 29.08 -4.25
CA ASP A 256 -16.37 29.85 -5.47
C ASP A 256 -17.62 30.19 -6.31
N VAL A 257 -18.83 29.77 -5.93
CA VAL A 257 -20.05 30.27 -6.59
C VAL A 257 -20.48 31.55 -5.89
N ILE A 258 -19.83 32.66 -6.24
CA ILE A 258 -20.36 34.00 -6.04
C ILE A 258 -21.56 34.10 -6.98
N GLU A 259 -22.78 34.00 -6.44
CA GLU A 259 -23.99 34.37 -7.16
C GLU A 259 -23.91 35.88 -7.45
N GLU A 260 -23.82 36.24 -8.74
CA GLU A 260 -24.30 37.54 -9.21
C GLU A 260 -25.83 37.56 -9.24
#